data_AF-A0A2N6LU35-F1
#
_entry.id   AF-A0A2N6LU35-F1
#
_cell.length_a   1.000
_cell.length_b   1.000
_cell.length_c   1.000
_cell.angle_alpha   90.00
_cell.angle_beta   90.00
_cell.angle_gamma   90.00
#
_symmetry.space_group_name_H-M   'P 1'
#
loop_
_entity.id
_entity.type
_entity.pdbx_description
1 polymer ?
#
loop_
_entity_poly.entity_id
_entity_poly.type
_entity_poly.pdbx_seq_one_letter_code
_entity_poly.pdbx_strand_id
1 'polypeptide(L)'
;MESLDKSGVHGHIVIRNVAGKGLRGTAEDLDMTMLDNVYIIAFCMPEQLKSAVENIRPVLNKFGGTCYVSDVMEIRSLKCVASL
;
A
#
# COMPACT_ATOMS: atom_id res chain seq x y z
N MET A 1 -3.22 5.81 -5.94
CA MET A 1 -1.95 6.40 -6.41
C MET A 1 -1.94 7.90 -6.11
N GLU A 2 -2.86 8.69 -6.67
CA GLU A 2 -2.88 10.15 -6.50
C GLU A 2 -2.79 10.65 -5.04
N SER A 3 -3.45 9.99 -4.08
CA SER A 3 -3.33 10.33 -2.65
C SER A 3 -1.91 10.16 -2.09
N LEU A 4 -1.14 9.18 -2.58
CA LEU A 4 0.27 8.98 -2.19
C LEU A 4 1.14 10.06 -2.82
N ASP A 5 0.91 10.38 -4.10
CA ASP A 5 1.65 11.41 -4.83
C ASP A 5 1.48 12.78 -4.17
N LYS A 6 0.26 13.13 -3.74
CA LYS A 6 -0.04 14.36 -2.97
C LYS A 6 0.68 14.45 -1.64
N SER A 7 1.13 13.31 -1.09
CA SER A 7 1.89 13.24 0.15
C SER A 7 3.41 13.26 -0.05
N GLY A 8 3.88 13.40 -1.30
CA GLY A 8 5.30 13.32 -1.64
C GLY A 8 5.87 11.89 -1.61
N VAL A 9 5.00 10.87 -1.57
CA VAL A 9 5.40 9.47 -1.49
C VAL A 9 5.52 8.92 -2.92
N HIS A 10 6.74 8.95 -3.46
CA HIS A 10 7.00 8.63 -4.87
C HIS A 10 7.25 7.14 -5.14
N GLY A 11 7.74 6.40 -4.14
CA GLY A 11 8.07 4.98 -4.27
C GLY A 11 6.95 4.09 -3.74
N HIS A 12 6.34 3.30 -4.62
CA HIS A 12 5.37 2.28 -4.21
C HIS A 12 5.44 1.03 -5.09
N ILE A 13 5.02 -0.09 -4.52
CA ILE A 13 4.86 -1.39 -5.16
C ILE A 13 3.37 -1.75 -5.09
N VAL A 14 2.84 -2.29 -6.18
CA VAL A 14 1.46 -2.80 -6.24
C VAL A 14 1.48 -4.30 -6.50
N ILE A 15 0.90 -5.06 -5.58
CA ILE A 15 0.59 -6.48 -5.75
C ILE A 15 -0.91 -6.56 -6.05
N ARG A 16 -1.25 -7.14 -7.19
CA ARG A 16 -2.64 -7.25 -7.66
C ARG A 16 -3.22 -8.62 -7.35
N ASN A 17 -4.55 -8.71 -7.40
CA ASN A 17 -5.32 -9.94 -7.25
C ASN A 17 -5.06 -10.63 -5.91
N VAL A 18 -5.02 -9.84 -4.83
CA VAL A 18 -4.75 -10.38 -3.49
C VAL A 18 -6.03 -10.84 -2.81
N ALA A 19 -6.03 -12.07 -2.30
CA ALA A 19 -7.10 -12.56 -1.44
C ALA A 19 -6.80 -12.19 0.02
N GLY A 20 -7.82 -11.79 0.77
CA GLY A 20 -7.67 -11.46 2.19
C GLY A 20 -8.99 -11.59 2.94
N LYS A 21 -8.92 -12.13 4.17
CA LYS A 21 -10.07 -12.18 5.09
C LYS A 21 -9.91 -11.06 6.12
N GLY A 22 -10.75 -10.03 6.02
CA GLY A 22 -10.70 -8.85 6.90
C GLY A 22 -11.71 -8.91 8.06
N LEU A 23 -11.50 -8.07 9.07
CA LEU A 23 -12.42 -7.91 10.22
C LEU A 23 -13.78 -7.29 9.86
N ARG A 24 -13.93 -6.71 8.67
CA ARG A 24 -15.13 -5.96 8.25
C ARG A 24 -16.11 -6.73 7.37
N GLY A 25 -15.99 -8.06 7.33
CA GLY A 25 -16.94 -8.91 6.62
C GLY A 25 -16.23 -10.12 6.07
N THR A 26 -16.80 -11.29 6.33
CA THR A 26 -16.53 -12.49 5.55
C THR A 26 -16.85 -12.16 4.09
N ALA A 27 -15.82 -12.04 3.25
CA ALA A 27 -15.94 -12.10 1.79
C ALA A 27 -16.33 -13.54 1.36
N GLU A 28 -17.32 -14.12 2.03
CA GLU A 28 -17.79 -15.48 1.80
C GLU A 28 -18.95 -15.50 0.80
N ASP A 29 -19.49 -14.34 0.39
CA ASP A 29 -20.63 -14.24 -0.55
C ASP A 29 -20.41 -13.35 -1.79
N LEU A 30 -19.26 -12.65 -1.90
CA LEU A 30 -18.94 -11.90 -3.11
C LEU A 30 -17.84 -12.65 -3.87
N ASP A 31 -18.29 -13.66 -4.60
CA ASP A 31 -17.61 -14.29 -5.74
C ASP A 31 -16.06 -14.23 -5.67
N MET A 32 -15.48 -15.24 -5.00
CA MET A 32 -14.03 -15.50 -4.96
C MET A 32 -13.35 -15.59 -6.35
N THR A 33 -14.14 -15.47 -7.42
CA THR A 33 -13.74 -15.50 -8.83
C THR A 33 -13.24 -14.15 -9.36
N MET A 34 -13.51 -13.02 -8.67
CA MET A 34 -13.08 -11.66 -9.09
C MET A 34 -12.21 -11.01 -8.01
N LEU A 35 -10.96 -11.48 -7.87
CA LEU A 35 -9.98 -10.86 -6.98
C LEU A 35 -9.50 -9.51 -7.56
N ASP A 36 -10.24 -8.42 -7.31
CA ASP A 36 -9.86 -7.05 -7.70
C ASP A 36 -9.12 -6.28 -6.59
N ASN A 37 -8.86 -6.92 -5.45
CA ASN A 37 -8.12 -6.28 -4.37
C ASN A 37 -6.64 -6.11 -4.74
N VAL A 38 -6.06 -5.03 -4.22
CA VAL A 38 -4.64 -4.71 -4.37
C VAL A 38 -3.98 -4.51 -3.01
N TYR A 39 -2.73 -4.96 -2.90
CA TYR A 39 -1.85 -4.65 -1.77
C TYR A 39 -0.80 -3.64 -2.23
N ILE A 40 -0.69 -2.52 -1.52
CA ILE A 40 0.23 -1.44 -1.87
C ILE A 40 1.27 -1.32 -0.76
N ILE A 41 2.55 -1.42 -1.12
CA ILE A 41 3.67 -1.09 -0.23
C ILE A 41 4.18 0.27 -0.67
N ALA A 42 4.13 1.27 0.20
CA ALA A 42 4.67 2.59 -0.08
C ALA A 42 5.76 2.92 0.94
N PHE A 43 6.90 3.41 0.45
CA PHE A 43 8.01 3.83 1.30
C PHE A 43 8.00 5.35 1.42
N CYS A 44 7.89 5.86 2.64
CA CYS A 44 7.86 7.29 2.91
C CYS A 44 8.81 7.65 4.06
N MET A 45 9.35 8.85 4.01
CA MET A 45 10.14 9.39 5.13
C MET A 45 9.19 9.74 6.31
N PRO A 46 9.68 9.76 7.55
CA PRO A 46 8.86 10.05 8.73
C PRO A 46 8.06 11.36 8.63
N GLU A 47 8.63 12.39 7.99
CA GLU A 47 7.99 13.70 7.83
C GLU A 47 6.77 13.65 6.90
N GLN A 48 6.71 12.65 6.01
CA GLN A 48 5.63 12.46 5.04
C GLN A 48 4.47 11.65 5.63
N LEU A 49 4.70 10.90 6.73
CA LEU A 49 3.73 9.96 7.29
C LEU A 49 2.40 10.62 7.64
N LYS A 50 2.44 11.80 8.28
CA LYS A 50 1.22 12.52 8.67
C LYS A 50 0.37 12.86 7.45
N SER A 51 0.98 13.43 6.41
CA SER A 51 0.31 13.76 5.16
C SER A 51 -0.24 12.52 4.45
N ALA A 52 0.53 11.42 4.43
CA ALA A 52 0.11 10.16 3.85
C ALA A 52 -1.15 9.62 4.53
N VAL A 53 -1.17 9.58 5.87
CA VAL A 53 -2.34 9.11 6.64
C VAL A 53 -3.56 9.99 6.40
N GLU A 54 -3.39 11.31 6.37
CA GLU A 54 -4.48 12.27 6.12
C GLU A 54 -5.08 12.09 4.71
N ASN A 55 -4.24 11.84 3.69
CA ASN A 55 -4.70 11.65 2.30
C ASN A 55 -5.23 10.24 2.00
N ILE A 56 -4.78 9.21 2.73
CA ILE A 56 -5.21 7.81 2.56
C ILE A 56 -6.53 7.54 3.29
N ARG A 57 -6.75 8.16 4.45
CA ARG A 57 -7.95 7.91 5.28
C ARG A 57 -9.27 8.10 4.51
N PRO A 58 -9.49 9.15 3.69
CA PRO A 58 -10.69 9.28 2.88
C PRO A 58 -10.86 8.13 1.86
N VAL A 59 -9.76 7.63 1.31
CA VAL A 59 -9.76 6.50 0.36
C VAL A 59 -10.23 5.23 1.07
N LEU A 60 -9.70 4.93 2.25
CA LEU A 60 -10.12 3.78 3.06
C LEU A 60 -11.59 3.90 3.50
N ASN A 61 -12.05 5.10 3.83
CA ASN A 61 -13.44 5.34 4.19
C ASN A 61 -14.39 5.11 3.01
N LYS A 62 -13.94 5.39 1.77
CA LYS A 62 -14.75 5.25 0.56
C LYS A 62 -14.77 3.83 0.00
N PHE A 63 -13.63 3.15 -0.05
CA PHE A 63 -13.47 1.87 -0.73
C PHE A 63 -13.28 0.67 0.21
N GLY A 64 -13.11 0.92 1.52
CA GLY A 64 -12.75 -0.11 2.48
C GLY A 64 -11.27 -0.48 2.42
N GLY A 65 -10.93 -1.62 3.02
CA GLY A 65 -9.56 -2.09 3.20
C GLY A 65 -8.93 -1.64 4.52
N THR A 66 -7.63 -1.91 4.65
CA THR A 66 -6.84 -1.55 5.82
C THR A 66 -5.50 -0.97 5.38
N CYS A 67 -4.94 -0.10 6.20
CA CYS A 67 -3.61 0.44 6.01
C CYS A 67 -2.85 0.31 7.33
N TYR A 68 -1.68 -0.30 7.25
CA TYR A 68 -0.79 -0.48 8.39
C TYR A 68 0.47 0.34 8.14
N VAL A 69 1.01 0.91 9.21
CA VAL A 69 2.26 1.65 9.21
C VAL A 69 3.25 0.84 10.03
N SER A 70 4.44 0.62 9.47
CA SER A 70 5.55 -0.05 10.14
C SER A 70 6.82 0.72 9.87
N ASP A 71 7.70 0.76 10.87
CA ASP A 71 9.07 1.22 10.68
C ASP A 71 9.84 0.18 9.87
N VAL A 72 10.68 0.66 8.96
CA VAL A 72 11.54 -0.16 8.10
C VAL A 72 12.90 0.52 7.91
N MET A 73 13.94 -0.27 7.68
CA MET A 73 15.27 0.21 7.35
C MET A 73 15.62 -0.15 5.91
N GLU A 74 15.92 0.85 5.08
CA GLU A 74 16.41 0.64 3.73
C GLU A 74 17.92 0.32 3.75
N ILE A 75 18.31 -0.80 3.14
CA ILE A 75 19.72 -1.06 2.81
C ILE A 75 19.93 -0.68 1.35
N ARG A 76 20.68 0.40 1.11
CA ARG A 76 21.00 0.85 -0.26
C ARG A 76 22.18 0.06 -0.81
N SER A 77 22.00 -0.60 -1.96
CA SER A 77 23.12 -1.07 -2.76
C SER A 77 23.64 0.08 -3.61
N LEU A 78 24.86 0.55 -3.33
CA LEU A 78 25.52 1.63 -4.09
C LEU A 78 26.18 1.14 -5.39
N LYS A 79 26.18 -0.18 -5.65
CA LYS A 79 26.75 -0.78 -6.85
C LYS A 79 25.91 -1.99 -7.25
N CYS A 80 25.12 -1.84 -8.32
CA CYS A 80 24.61 -3.00 -9.04
C CYS A 80 25.78 -3.60 -9.84
N VAL A 81 26.58 -4.45 -9.20
CA VAL A 81 27.63 -5.24 -9.86
C VAL A 81 27.01 -6.50 -10.46
N ALA A 82 26.00 -6.32 -11.32
CA ALA A 82 25.65 -7.36 -12.27
C ALA A 82 26.65 -7.25 -13.42
N SER A 83 27.79 -7.94 -13.29
CA SER A 83 28.64 -8.25 -14.44
C SER A 83 27.97 -9.41 -15.17
N LEU A 84 27.43 -9.16 -16.36
CA LEU A 84 27.12 -10.17 -17.37
C LEU A 84 28.04 -9.93 -18.55
#